data_AF-A0A1N7PFN6-F1
#
_entry.id   AF-A0A1N7PFN6-F1
#
_cell.length_a   1.000
_cell.length_b   1.000
_cell.length_c   1.000
_cell.angle_alpha   90.00
_cell.angle_beta   90.00
_cell.angle_gamma   90.00
#
_symmetry.space_group_name_H-M   'P 1'
#
loop_
_entity.id
_entity.type
_entity.pdbx_description
1 polymer ?
#
loop_
_entity_poly.entity_id
_entity_poly.type
_entity_poly.pdbx_seq_one_letter_code
_entity_poly.pdbx_strand_id
1 'polypeptide(L)'
;MFSTPKWLSRNKEKEAIPQPMLSVEAVARPVFVVAILVVLIVCSALAVTYEAFQYRNLFNKQQIIVQQWDGFQVEWGQLLLEQSALGANNRVERVASKQLNMIAPQPSMIEIVQYER
;
A
#
# COMPACT_ATOMS: atom_id res chain seq x y z
N MET A 1 -73.55 -43.06 47.89
CA MET A 1 -73.18 -43.32 46.49
C MET A 1 -73.40 -42.02 45.71
N PHE A 2 -72.44 -41.10 45.72
CA PHE A 2 -72.51 -39.84 44.97
C PHE A 2 -71.37 -39.84 43.96
N SER A 3 -71.73 -40.00 42.68
CA SER A 3 -70.80 -39.96 41.56
C SER A 3 -70.40 -38.52 41.29
N THR A 4 -69.09 -38.25 41.25
CA THR A 4 -68.55 -36.93 40.90
C THR A 4 -68.87 -36.58 39.43
N PRO A 5 -69.27 -35.34 39.13
CA PRO A 5 -69.75 -34.96 37.81
C PRO A 5 -68.61 -34.85 36.77
N LYS A 6 -68.88 -35.38 35.57
CA LYS A 6 -67.95 -35.61 34.44
C LYS A 6 -67.28 -34.34 33.87
N TRP A 7 -67.68 -33.14 34.29
CA TRP A 7 -67.17 -31.88 33.74
C TRP A 7 -65.86 -31.41 34.38
N LEU A 8 -65.48 -31.92 35.55
CA LEU A 8 -64.30 -31.45 36.30
C LEU A 8 -62.96 -32.03 35.80
N SER A 9 -62.99 -33.04 34.92
CA SER A 9 -61.79 -33.77 34.46
C SER A 9 -61.18 -33.22 33.17
N ARG A 10 -61.81 -32.24 32.50
CA ARG A 10 -61.44 -31.92 31.11
C ARG A 10 -60.27 -30.96 30.94
N ASN A 11 -59.89 -30.21 31.99
CA ASN A 11 -58.84 -29.19 31.91
C ASN A 11 -57.62 -29.45 32.80
N LYS A 12 -57.61 -30.50 33.63
CA LYS A 12 -56.50 -30.77 34.56
C LYS A 12 -55.25 -31.38 33.89
N GLU A 13 -55.40 -31.90 32.67
CA GLU A 13 -54.29 -32.47 31.88
C GLU A 13 -53.43 -31.40 31.17
N LYS A 14 -53.90 -30.15 31.09
CA LYS A 14 -53.19 -29.08 30.37
C LYS A 14 -52.29 -28.21 31.26
N GLU A 15 -52.16 -28.53 32.54
CA GLU A 15 -51.63 -27.58 33.54
C GLU A 15 -50.35 -28.00 34.28
N ALA A 16 -49.66 -29.10 33.94
CA ALA A 16 -48.49 -29.50 34.76
C ALA A 16 -47.36 -30.23 34.00
N ILE A 17 -46.81 -29.59 32.96
CA ILE A 17 -45.39 -29.79 32.64
C ILE A 17 -44.78 -28.40 32.49
N PRO A 18 -43.82 -27.98 33.34
CA PRO A 18 -43.07 -26.77 33.06
C PRO A 18 -42.34 -27.01 31.74
N GLN A 19 -42.80 -26.34 30.68
CA GLN A 19 -42.01 -26.28 29.46
C GLN A 19 -40.67 -25.66 29.86
N PRO A 20 -39.53 -26.29 29.56
CA PRO A 20 -38.26 -25.61 29.73
C PRO A 20 -38.35 -24.35 28.86
N MET A 21 -38.41 -23.18 29.50
CA MET A 21 -38.49 -21.88 28.81
C MET A 21 -37.29 -21.64 27.86
N LEU A 22 -36.28 -22.51 27.93
CA LEU A 22 -35.18 -22.64 27.00
C LEU A 22 -35.16 -24.07 26.45
N SER A 23 -35.93 -24.34 25.39
CA SER A 23 -35.74 -25.58 24.64
C SER A 23 -34.34 -25.55 24.02
N VAL A 24 -33.52 -26.54 24.36
CA VAL A 24 -32.08 -26.61 24.02
C VAL A 24 -31.86 -26.51 22.50
N GLU A 25 -32.81 -27.04 21.73
CA GLU A 25 -32.84 -27.00 20.28
C GLU A 25 -33.03 -25.59 19.69
N ALA A 26 -33.82 -24.73 20.36
CA ALA A 26 -34.07 -23.36 19.93
C ALA A 26 -32.85 -22.45 20.15
N VAL A 27 -32.03 -22.77 21.16
CA VAL A 27 -30.81 -22.02 21.51
C VAL A 27 -29.58 -22.53 20.76
N ALA A 28 -29.54 -23.82 20.40
CA ALA A 28 -28.40 -24.41 19.71
C ALA A 28 -28.11 -23.76 18.35
N ARG A 29 -29.15 -23.47 17.55
CA ARG A 29 -29.00 -22.85 16.22
C ARG A 29 -28.39 -21.44 16.29
N PRO A 30 -28.90 -20.48 17.07
CA PRO A 30 -28.29 -19.15 17.18
C PRO A 30 -26.90 -19.20 17.83
N VAL A 31 -26.68 -20.06 18.83
CA VAL A 31 -25.35 -20.22 19.45
C VAL A 31 -24.31 -20.70 18.45
N PHE A 32 -24.66 -21.66 17.58
CA PHE A 32 -23.77 -22.14 16.53
C PHE A 32 -23.42 -21.04 15.52
N VAL A 33 -24.42 -20.24 15.10
CA VAL A 33 -24.19 -19.10 14.20
C VAL A 33 -23.28 -18.05 14.86
N VAL A 34 -23.53 -17.72 16.12
CA VAL A 34 -22.69 -16.78 16.88
C VAL A 34 -21.27 -17.32 17.04
N ALA A 35 -21.12 -18.62 17.34
CA ALA A 35 -19.79 -19.25 17.45
C ALA A 35 -19.00 -19.15 16.14
N ILE A 36 -19.64 -19.43 14.99
CA ILE A 36 -19.00 -19.26 13.68
C ILE A 36 -18.61 -17.79 13.45
N LEU A 37 -19.50 -16.86 13.77
CA LEU A 37 -19.26 -15.44 13.57
C LEU A 37 -18.09 -14.95 14.43
N VAL A 38 -18.00 -15.41 15.69
CA VAL A 38 -16.85 -15.13 16.58
C VAL A 38 -15.56 -15.67 15.97
N VAL A 39 -15.57 -16.92 15.49
CA VAL A 39 -14.40 -17.51 14.83
C VAL A 39 -13.98 -16.71 13.61
N LEU A 40 -14.93 -16.29 12.77
CA LEU A 40 -14.64 -15.46 11.60
C LEU A 40 -14.02 -14.11 11.98
N ILE A 41 -14.52 -13.45 13.02
CA ILE A 41 -13.95 -12.19 13.52
C ILE A 41 -12.52 -12.41 14.03
N VAL A 42 -12.28 -13.47 14.80
CA VAL A 42 -10.94 -13.78 15.32
C VAL A 42 -9.98 -14.07 14.17
N CYS A 43 -10.39 -14.89 13.20
CA CYS A 43 -9.59 -15.16 12.00
C CYS A 43 -9.30 -13.89 11.21
N SER A 44 -10.28 -13.00 11.06
CA SER A 44 -10.09 -11.71 10.39
C SER A 44 -9.10 -10.83 11.15
N ALA A 45 -9.21 -10.73 12.47
CA ALA A 45 -8.27 -9.94 13.28
C ALA A 45 -6.83 -10.47 13.18
N LEU A 46 -6.65 -11.79 13.21
CA LEU A 46 -5.35 -12.43 13.02
C LEU A 46 -4.80 -12.21 11.61
N ALA A 47 -5.65 -12.33 10.59
CA ALA A 47 -5.23 -12.08 9.20
C ALA A 47 -4.77 -10.63 9.00
N VAL A 48 -5.54 -9.65 9.49
CA VAL A 48 -5.20 -8.22 9.37
C VAL A 48 -3.89 -7.90 10.08
N THR A 49 -3.69 -8.43 11.29
CA THR A 49 -2.44 -8.20 12.03
C THR A 49 -1.22 -8.86 11.36
N TYR A 50 -1.40 -10.05 10.79
CA TYR A 50 -0.37 -10.72 10.00
C TYR A 50 0.00 -9.93 8.74
N GLU A 51 -1.00 -9.44 8.00
CA GLU A 51 -0.79 -8.60 6.82
C GLU A 51 -0.06 -7.31 7.18
N ALA A 52 -0.38 -6.67 8.31
CA ALA A 52 0.33 -5.48 8.77
C ALA A 52 1.83 -5.76 9.04
N PHE A 53 2.16 -6.93 9.58
CA PHE A 53 3.55 -7.34 9.78
C PHE A 53 4.27 -7.59 8.44
N GLN A 54 3.64 -8.32 7.52
CA GLN A 54 4.18 -8.60 6.21
C GLN A 54 4.37 -7.32 5.38
N TYR A 55 3.41 -6.41 5.44
CA TYR A 55 3.47 -5.10 4.80
C TYR A 55 4.71 -4.32 5.24
N ARG A 56 4.99 -4.27 6.55
CA ARG A 56 6.20 -3.59 7.06
C ARG A 56 7.49 -4.19 6.48
N ASN A 57 7.57 -5.51 6.38
CA ASN A 57 8.74 -6.18 5.81
C ASN A 57 8.92 -5.89 4.31
N LEU A 58 7.84 -5.96 3.52
CA LEU A 58 7.87 -5.63 2.09
C LEU A 58 8.19 -4.15 1.87
N PHE A 59 7.60 -3.27 2.67
CA PHE A 59 7.85 -1.84 2.63
C PHE A 59 9.32 -1.52 2.93
N ASN A 60 9.92 -2.16 3.92
CA ASN A 60 11.35 -1.98 4.22
C ASN A 60 12.24 -2.36 3.03
N LYS A 61 11.93 -3.46 2.34
CA LYS A 61 12.68 -3.86 1.12
C LYS A 61 12.54 -2.81 0.02
N GLN A 62 11.33 -2.30 -0.19
CA GLN A 62 11.09 -1.23 -1.17
C GLN A 62 11.88 0.02 -0.80
N GLN A 63 11.89 0.41 0.47
CA GLN A 63 12.62 1.58 0.97
C GLN A 63 14.12 1.48 0.71
N ILE A 64 14.73 0.29 0.86
CA ILE A 64 16.15 0.08 0.56
C ILE A 64 16.45 0.40 -0.91
N ILE A 65 15.62 -0.09 -1.84
CA ILE A 65 15.83 0.15 -3.27
C ILE A 65 15.67 1.64 -3.60
N VAL A 66 14.67 2.29 -3.02
CA VAL A 66 14.45 3.73 -3.19
C VAL A 66 15.66 4.52 -2.69
N GLN A 67 16.21 4.18 -1.52
CA GLN A 67 17.41 4.84 -0.98
C GLN A 67 18.64 4.68 -1.89
N GLN A 68 18.82 3.51 -2.50
CA GLN A 68 19.89 3.30 -3.48
C GLN A 68 19.70 4.18 -4.72
N TRP A 69 18.46 4.25 -5.22
CA TRP A 69 18.14 5.08 -6.37
C TRP A 69 18.35 6.57 -6.09
N ASP A 70 17.97 7.05 -4.91
CA ASP A 70 18.23 8.42 -4.46
C ASP A 70 19.74 8.70 -4.41
N GLY A 71 20.54 7.74 -3.94
CA GLY A 71 22.01 7.82 -3.98
C GLY A 71 22.56 8.01 -5.40
N PHE A 72 22.07 7.21 -6.36
CA PHE A 72 22.46 7.35 -7.76
C PHE A 72 22.01 8.67 -8.39
N GLN A 73 20.83 9.19 -8.02
CA GLN A 73 20.37 10.51 -8.46
C GLN A 73 21.32 11.62 -8.02
N VAL A 74 21.82 11.56 -6.79
CA VAL A 74 22.80 12.52 -6.27
C VAL A 74 24.11 12.45 -7.06
N GLU A 75 24.66 11.25 -7.25
CA GLU A 75 25.89 11.05 -8.01
C GLU A 75 25.74 11.50 -9.46
N TRP A 76 24.63 11.16 -10.11
CA TRP A 76 24.33 11.60 -11.47
C TRP A 76 24.23 13.13 -11.56
N GLY A 77 23.62 13.78 -10.58
CA GLY A 77 23.57 15.24 -10.49
C GLY A 77 24.97 15.86 -10.38
N GLN A 78 25.85 15.28 -9.57
CA GLN A 78 27.25 15.72 -9.45
C GLN A 78 27.99 15.57 -10.78
N LEU A 79 27.89 14.41 -11.43
CA LEU A 79 28.49 14.16 -12.74
C LEU A 79 27.95 15.11 -13.82
N LEU A 80 26.66 15.46 -13.76
CA LEU A 80 26.06 16.39 -14.72
C LEU A 80 26.62 17.81 -14.54
N LEU A 81 26.86 18.24 -13.29
CA LEU A 81 27.51 19.51 -13.00
C LEU A 81 28.97 19.51 -13.48
N GLU A 82 29.71 18.42 -13.24
CA GLU A 82 31.07 18.26 -13.77
C GLU A 82 31.10 18.33 -15.31
N GLN A 83 30.16 17.62 -15.97
CA GLN A 83 30.04 17.62 -17.43
C GLN A 83 29.64 19.00 -17.97
N SER A 84 28.76 19.73 -17.29
CA SER A 84 28.40 21.10 -17.66
C SER A 84 29.61 22.03 -17.57
N ALA A 85 30.39 21.93 -16.49
CA ALA A 85 31.62 22.71 -16.32
C ALA A 85 32.71 22.38 -17.36
N LEU A 86 32.86 21.11 -17.74
CA LEU A 86 33.84 20.66 -18.75
C LEU A 86 33.39 20.92 -20.19
N GLY A 87 32.09 20.81 -20.45
CA GLY A 87 31.46 21.01 -21.75
C GLY A 87 31.36 22.48 -22.16
N ALA A 88 31.30 23.40 -21.20
CA ALA A 88 31.05 24.82 -21.47
C ALA A 88 32.20 25.57 -22.16
N ASN A 89 33.48 25.17 -22.05
CA ASN A 89 34.53 25.86 -22.82
C ASN A 89 35.91 25.20 -22.85
N ASN A 90 36.32 24.47 -21.81
CA ASN A 90 37.76 24.34 -21.57
C ASN A 90 38.50 23.33 -22.48
N ARG A 91 37.82 22.30 -23.00
CA ARG A 91 38.51 21.27 -23.82
C ARG A 91 38.68 21.69 -25.27
N VAL A 92 37.62 22.20 -25.90
CA VAL A 92 37.64 22.62 -27.31
C VAL A 92 38.50 23.87 -27.47
N GLU A 93 38.36 24.86 -26.60
CA GLU A 93 39.16 26.09 -26.62
C GLU A 93 40.65 25.82 -26.42
N ARG A 94 41.02 24.91 -25.51
CA ARG A 94 42.42 24.53 -25.29
C ARG A 94 43.03 23.79 -26.48
N VAL A 95 42.27 22.93 -27.17
CA VAL A 95 42.76 22.27 -28.40
C VAL A 95 42.88 23.28 -29.54
N ALA A 96 41.88 24.16 -29.72
CA ALA A 96 41.91 25.21 -30.74
C ALA A 96 43.06 26.20 -30.53
N SER A 97 43.31 26.63 -29.29
CA SER A 97 44.40 27.55 -28.99
C SER A 97 45.77 26.87 -29.07
N LYS A 98 45.94 25.65 -28.51
CA LYS A 98 47.28 25.01 -28.45
C LYS A 98 47.70 24.27 -29.72
N GLN A 99 46.79 23.61 -30.42
CA GLN A 99 47.12 22.80 -31.60
C GLN A 99 46.90 23.56 -32.90
N LEU A 100 45.90 24.45 -32.94
CA LEU A 100 45.53 25.19 -34.13
C LEU A 100 45.96 26.68 -34.09
N ASN A 101 46.60 27.13 -32.99
CA ASN A 101 46.96 28.54 -32.75
C ASN A 101 45.78 29.51 -32.98
N MET A 102 44.55 29.05 -32.76
CA MET A 102 43.37 29.89 -32.95
C MET A 102 43.28 30.92 -31.81
N ILE A 103 43.02 32.16 -32.20
CA ILE A 103 42.77 33.30 -31.31
C ILE A 103 41.32 33.75 -31.48
N ALA A 104 40.70 34.21 -30.38
CA ALA A 104 39.35 34.76 -30.44
C ALA A 104 39.35 36.00 -31.36
N PRO A 105 38.48 36.05 -32.39
CA PRO A 105 38.47 37.15 -33.35
C PRO A 105 38.00 38.44 -32.70
N GLN A 106 38.64 39.56 -33.06
CA GLN A 106 38.21 40.90 -32.64
C GLN A 106 36.99 41.33 -33.47
N PRO A 107 36.15 42.28 -32.97
CA PRO A 107 34.95 42.73 -33.70
C PRO A 107 35.21 43.23 -35.12
N SER A 108 36.42 43.68 -35.42
CA SER A 108 36.87 44.11 -36.75
C SER A 108 37.14 42.97 -37.74
N MET A 109 37.20 41.72 -37.30
CA MET A 109 37.52 40.53 -38.11
C MET A 109 36.27 39.72 -38.50
N ILE A 110 35.07 40.21 -38.16
CA ILE A 110 33.81 39.51 -38.37
C ILE A 110 33.17 40.03 -39.67
N GLU A 111 33.18 39.22 -40.73
CA GLU A 111 32.40 39.48 -41.94
C GLU A 111 31.12 38.62 -41.96
N ILE A 112 29.98 39.28 -42.16
CA ILE A 112 28.67 38.63 -42.25
C ILE A 112 28.34 38.44 -43.73
N VAL A 113 28.36 37.19 -44.19
CA VAL A 113 27.97 36.85 -45.57
C VAL A 113 26.47 36.59 -45.61
N GLN A 114 25.72 37.50 -46.24
CA GLN A 114 24.31 37.26 -46.58
C GLN A 114 24.24 36.46 -47.89
N TYR A 115 23.61 35.28 -47.82
CA TYR A 115 23.24 34.53 -49.02
C TYR A 115 21.99 35.17 -49.62
N GLU A 116 22.18 35.97 -50.66
CA GLU A 116 21.09 36.42 -51.53
C GLU A 116 20.74 35.28 -52.50
N ARG A 117 19.47 34.92 -52.57
CA ARG A 117 18.94 33.75 -53.28
C ARG A 117 18.30 34.17 -54.60
#